data_AF-D5QJD7-F1
#
_entry.id   AF-D5QJD7-F1
#
_cell.length_a   1.000
_cell.length_b   1.000
_cell.length_c   1.000
_cell.angle_alpha   90.00
_cell.angle_beta   90.00
_cell.angle_gamma   90.00
#
_symmetry.space_group_name_H-M   'P 1'
#
loop_
_entity.id
_entity.type
_entity.pdbx_description
1 polymer ?
#
loop_
_entity_poly.entity_id
_entity_poly.type
_entity_poly.pdbx_seq_one_letter_code
_entity_poly.pdbx_strand_id
1 'polypeptide(L)'
;MDEKWVRIMGEYGCEGVWHRDGCATCADELPISEGLRAQLLSWAKRYDDYDFPPEKDSPPFDMAAFAQDGLEIARAIKAELPEWTVIYFDESKADYKNRLQPREQYEYEV
;
A
#
# COMPACT_ATOMS: atom_id res chain seq x y z
N MET A 1 -13.26 2.95 -19.92
CA MET A 1 -12.68 4.20 -19.39
C MET A 1 -11.86 3.75 -18.22
N ASP A 2 -10.54 3.79 -18.33
CA ASP A 2 -9.67 3.49 -17.21
C ASP A 2 -9.99 4.49 -16.09
N GLU A 3 -10.49 3.97 -14.98
CA GLU A 3 -10.85 4.79 -13.83
C GLU A 3 -9.53 5.36 -13.27
N LYS A 4 -9.43 6.69 -13.17
CA LYS A 4 -8.26 7.37 -12.59
C LYS A 4 -8.28 7.24 -11.06
N TRP A 5 -8.22 6.01 -10.58
CA TRP A 5 -8.35 5.66 -9.18
C TRP A 5 -7.42 4.49 -8.88
N VAL A 6 -6.67 4.60 -7.80
CA VAL A 6 -5.81 3.54 -7.30
C VAL A 6 -5.79 3.55 -5.79
N ARG A 7 -5.68 2.36 -5.20
CA ARG A 7 -5.38 2.19 -3.77
C ARG A 7 -4.01 1.55 -3.59
N ILE A 8 -3.24 2.14 -2.68
CA ILE A 8 -1.95 1.63 -2.24
C ILE A 8 -2.15 0.95 -0.89
N MET A 9 -1.89 -0.35 -0.84
CA MET A 9 -2.15 -1.22 0.31
C MET A 9 -1.14 -2.37 0.29
N GLY A 10 -0.50 -2.63 1.44
CA GLY A 10 0.43 -3.73 1.58
C GLY A 10 -0.35 -5.02 1.84
N GLU A 11 -0.23 -6.01 0.96
CA GLU A 11 -0.83 -7.32 1.16
C GLU A 11 0.10 -8.38 0.59
N TYR A 12 0.10 -9.56 1.23
CA TYR A 12 0.93 -10.69 0.81
C TYR A 12 0.64 -11.09 -0.64
N GLY A 13 1.71 -11.24 -1.43
CA GLY A 13 1.67 -11.70 -2.82
C GLY A 13 1.15 -10.67 -3.82
N CYS A 14 1.11 -9.39 -3.45
CA CYS A 14 0.64 -8.30 -4.30
C CYS A 14 1.70 -7.20 -4.44
N GLU A 15 1.69 -6.47 -5.56
CA GLU A 15 2.63 -5.37 -5.84
C GLU A 15 2.28 -4.06 -5.11
N GLY A 16 1.37 -4.13 -4.13
CA GLY A 16 0.94 -2.98 -3.34
C GLY A 16 -0.14 -2.11 -4.01
N VAL A 17 -0.66 -2.51 -5.17
CA VAL A 17 -1.58 -1.71 -5.99
C VAL A 17 -2.91 -2.40 -6.19
N TRP A 18 -3.99 -1.65 -5.99
CA TRP A 18 -5.36 -2.14 -6.02
C TRP A 18 -6.26 -1.22 -6.80
N HIS A 19 -7.14 -1.80 -7.61
CA HIS A 19 -8.25 -1.10 -8.24
C HIS A 19 -9.42 -0.91 -7.27
N ARG A 20 -10.36 -0.06 -7.69
CA ARG A 20 -11.53 0.31 -6.88
C ARG A 20 -12.48 -0.86 -6.62
N ASP A 21 -12.50 -1.83 -7.54
CA ASP A 21 -13.26 -3.06 -7.42
C ASP A 21 -12.67 -4.04 -6.39
N GLY A 22 -11.49 -3.72 -5.83
CA GLY A 22 -10.78 -4.57 -4.89
C GLY A 22 -9.95 -5.67 -5.56
N CYS A 23 -9.71 -5.58 -6.87
CA CYS A 23 -8.74 -6.44 -7.55
C CYS A 23 -7.32 -5.86 -7.41
N ALA A 24 -6.35 -6.72 -7.11
CA ALA A 24 -4.94 -6.36 -7.22
C ALA A 24 -4.59 -6.10 -8.70
N THR A 25 -3.72 -5.11 -8.94
CA THR A 25 -3.18 -4.75 -10.27
C THR A 25 -1.67 -4.69 -10.21
N CYS A 26 -1.04 -4.75 -11.37
CA CYS A 26 0.41 -4.63 -11.47
C CYS A 26 0.82 -3.15 -11.39
N ALA A 27 1.91 -2.87 -10.67
CA ALA A 27 2.51 -1.54 -10.61
C ALA A 27 2.98 -1.05 -12.00
N ASP A 28 3.18 -1.96 -12.96
CA ASP A 28 3.45 -1.64 -14.37
C ASP A 28 2.26 -1.01 -15.11
N GLU A 29 1.03 -1.16 -14.62
CA GLU A 29 -0.15 -0.52 -15.21
C GLU A 29 -0.30 0.95 -14.78
N LEU A 30 0.44 1.37 -13.74
CA LEU A 30 0.46 2.76 -13.30
C LEU A 30 1.38 3.60 -14.19
N PRO A 31 0.90 4.74 -14.72
CA PRO A 31 1.72 5.66 -15.51
C PRO A 31 2.64 6.53 -14.61
N ILE A 32 3.44 5.88 -13.76
CA ILE A 32 4.41 6.49 -12.85
C ILE A 32 5.86 6.26 -13.33
N SER A 33 6.80 7.00 -12.76
CA SER A 33 8.22 6.86 -13.05
C SER A 33 8.76 5.49 -12.61
N GLU A 34 9.77 4.99 -13.34
CA GLU A 34 10.38 3.69 -13.02
C GLU A 34 10.99 3.65 -11.62
N GLY A 35 11.51 4.79 -11.15
CA GLY A 35 12.07 4.93 -9.81
C GLY A 35 11.02 4.78 -8.70
N LEU A 36 9.85 5.43 -8.87
CA LEU A 36 8.76 5.32 -7.92
C LEU A 36 8.14 3.92 -7.92
N ARG A 37 8.00 3.32 -9.11
CA ARG A 37 7.58 1.92 -9.23
C ARG A 37 8.54 0.97 -8.52
N ALA A 38 9.85 1.16 -8.66
CA ALA A 38 10.84 0.34 -7.95
C ALA A 38 10.74 0.50 -6.42
N GLN A 39 10.45 1.70 -5.92
CA GLN A 39 10.21 1.94 -4.49
C GLN A 39 8.96 1.22 -3.99
N LEU A 40 7.85 1.30 -4.73
CA LEU A 40 6.61 0.60 -4.43
C LEU A 40 6.80 -0.92 -4.37
N LEU A 41 7.47 -1.50 -5.38
CA LEU A 41 7.76 -2.94 -5.42
C LEU A 41 8.68 -3.37 -4.26
N SER A 42 9.68 -2.55 -3.93
CA SER A 42 10.58 -2.82 -2.80
C SER A 42 9.85 -2.76 -1.46
N TRP A 43 8.91 -1.82 -1.32
CA TRP A 43 8.04 -1.71 -0.16
C TRP A 43 7.11 -2.92 -0.04
N ALA A 44 6.40 -3.29 -1.11
CA ALA A 44 5.52 -4.46 -1.11
C ALA A 44 6.29 -5.76 -0.79
N LYS A 45 7.47 -5.93 -1.40
CA LYS A 45 8.36 -7.07 -1.14
C LYS A 45 8.81 -7.16 0.32
N ARG A 46 8.99 -6.05 1.01
CA ARG A 46 9.34 -6.06 2.45
C ARG A 46 8.24 -6.72 3.28
N TYR A 47 6.98 -6.55 2.91
CA TYR A 47 5.85 -7.21 3.56
C TYR A 47 5.84 -8.72 3.24
N ASP A 48 6.10 -9.10 1.98
CA ASP A 48 6.21 -10.51 1.56
C ASP A 48 7.37 -11.27 2.21
N ASP A 49 8.52 -10.61 2.35
CA ASP A 49 9.70 -11.17 2.99
C ASP A 49 9.52 -11.30 4.51
N TYR A 50 8.46 -10.72 5.09
CA TYR A 50 8.12 -10.92 6.50
C TYR A 50 7.43 -12.28 6.68
N ASP A 51 8.16 -13.21 7.30
CA ASP A 51 7.65 -14.54 7.61
C ASP A 51 6.54 -14.46 8.66
N PHE A 52 5.36 -15.01 8.33
CA PHE A 52 4.23 -15.09 9.26
C PHE A 52 3.71 -16.54 9.35
N PRO A 53 3.76 -17.17 10.54
CA PRO A 53 4.19 -16.62 11.82
C PRO A 53 5.72 -16.42 11.89
N PRO A 54 6.19 -15.33 12.52
CA PRO A 54 7.63 -15.06 12.62
C PRO A 54 8.34 -16.17 13.40
N GLU A 55 9.54 -16.54 12.96
CA GLU A 55 10.43 -17.37 13.76
C GLU A 55 10.76 -16.67 15.09
N LYS A 56 11.09 -17.45 16.12
CA LYS A 56 11.30 -16.95 17.50
C LYS A 56 12.33 -15.82 17.59
N ASP A 57 13.31 -15.82 16.70
CA ASP A 57 14.43 -14.86 16.68
C ASP A 57 14.30 -13.81 15.56
N SER A 58 13.19 -13.80 14.82
CA SER A 58 12.94 -12.79 13.79
C SER A 58 12.73 -11.41 14.46
N PRO A 59 13.36 -10.34 13.95
CA PRO A 59 13.10 -9.00 14.45
C PRO A 59 11.61 -8.67 14.27
N PRO A 60 11.02 -7.89 15.21
CA PRO A 60 9.63 -7.47 15.06
C PRO A 60 9.49 -6.64 13.79
N PHE A 61 8.43 -6.89 13.01
CA PHE A 61 8.15 -6.05 11.86
C PHE A 61 7.72 -4.68 12.34
N ASP A 62 8.46 -3.66 11.93
CA ASP A 62 8.09 -2.28 12.22
C ASP A 62 6.95 -1.84 11.27
N MET A 63 5.72 -2.13 11.70
CA MET A 63 4.50 -1.73 11.00
C MET A 63 4.36 -0.21 10.90
N ALA A 64 4.87 0.55 11.87
CA ALA A 64 4.77 2.00 11.86
C ALA A 64 5.70 2.61 10.79
N ALA A 65 6.94 2.13 10.72
CA ALA A 65 7.86 2.52 9.66
C ALA A 65 7.35 2.07 8.28
N PHE A 66 6.81 0.85 8.18
CA PHE A 66 6.22 0.35 6.93
C PHE A 66 5.04 1.22 6.47
N ALA A 67 4.17 1.63 7.38
CA ALA A 67 3.03 2.50 7.06
C ALA A 67 3.50 3.91 6.65
N GLN A 68 4.53 4.44 7.31
CA GLN A 68 5.12 5.72 6.94
C GLN A 68 5.73 5.68 5.52
N ASP A 69 6.50 4.64 5.22
CA ASP A 69 7.11 4.44 3.89
C ASP A 69 6.03 4.33 2.80
N GLY A 70 4.96 3.56 3.07
CA GLY A 70 3.82 3.39 2.15
C GLY A 70 3.06 4.69 1.90
N LEU A 71 2.88 5.52 2.94
CA LEU A 71 2.26 6.84 2.82
C LEU A 71 3.08 7.79 1.95
N GLU A 72 4.40 7.76 2.08
CA GLU A 72 5.31 8.57 1.26
C GLU A 72 5.25 8.16 -0.22
N ILE A 73 5.22 6.85 -0.48
CA ILE A 73 5.02 6.31 -1.84
C ILE A 73 3.68 6.77 -2.41
N ALA A 74 2.58 6.64 -1.66
CA ALA A 74 1.26 7.06 -2.13
C ALA A 74 1.22 8.57 -2.46
N ARG A 75 1.84 9.41 -1.63
CA ARG A 75 1.98 10.85 -1.90
C ARG A 75 2.82 11.13 -3.15
N ALA A 76 3.90 10.40 -3.36
CA ALA A 76 4.71 10.53 -4.56
C ALA A 76 3.91 10.12 -5.81
N ILE A 77 3.09 9.07 -5.73
CA ILE A 77 2.19 8.66 -6.83
C ILE A 77 1.19 9.78 -7.11
N LYS A 78 0.57 10.37 -6.08
CA LYS A 78 -0.33 11.52 -6.26
C LYS A 78 0.37 12.72 -6.89
N ALA A 79 1.64 12.97 -6.56
CA ALA A 79 2.41 14.06 -7.14
C ALA A 79 2.68 13.85 -8.65
N GLU A 80 2.93 12.62 -9.08
CA GLU A 80 3.06 12.27 -10.50
C GLU A 80 1.71 12.19 -11.23
N LEU A 81 0.64 11.82 -10.51
CA LEU A 81 -0.72 11.62 -11.01
C LEU A 81 -1.74 12.51 -10.30
N PRO A 82 -1.66 13.85 -10.44
CA PRO A 82 -2.48 14.78 -9.67
C PRO A 82 -3.99 14.67 -9.96
N GLU A 83 -4.34 14.21 -11.17
CA GLU A 83 -5.73 13.98 -11.58
C GLU A 83 -6.32 12.64 -11.12
N TRP A 84 -5.49 11.76 -10.54
CA TRP A 84 -5.93 10.46 -10.05
C TRP A 84 -6.33 10.56 -8.58
N THR A 85 -7.35 9.80 -8.20
CA THR A 85 -7.65 9.55 -6.78
C THR A 85 -6.71 8.46 -6.29
N VAL A 86 -5.81 8.81 -5.39
CA VAL A 86 -4.85 7.87 -4.78
C VAL A 86 -5.28 7.65 -3.34
N ILE A 87 -5.77 6.46 -3.03
CA ILE A 87 -6.16 6.08 -1.66
C ILE A 87 -5.01 5.33 -1.03
N TYR A 88 -4.61 5.73 0.17
CA TYR A 88 -3.66 4.99 0.98
C TYR A 88 -4.38 4.20 2.07
N PHE A 89 -4.05 2.92 2.21
CA PHE A 89 -4.42 2.09 3.35
C PHE A 89 -3.30 2.14 4.40
N ASP A 90 -3.58 2.81 5.51
CA ASP A 90 -2.68 2.99 6.63
C ASP A 90 -2.76 1.78 7.58
N GLU A 91 -1.85 0.85 7.33
CA GLU A 91 -1.61 -0.35 8.15
C GLU A 91 -1.43 -0.06 9.65
N SER A 92 -0.93 1.14 10.01
CA SER A 92 -0.72 1.50 11.41
C SER A 92 -2.02 1.88 12.14
N LYS A 93 -3.07 2.22 11.39
CA LYS A 93 -4.39 2.61 11.92
C LYS A 93 -5.42 1.49 11.83
N ALA A 94 -5.15 0.45 11.04
CA ALA A 94 -6.03 -0.70 10.89
C ALA A 94 -6.07 -1.55 12.16
N ASP A 95 -7.24 -1.64 12.79
CA ASP A 95 -7.51 -2.55 13.89
C ASP A 95 -8.11 -3.86 13.36
N TYR A 96 -7.22 -4.81 13.07
CA TYR A 96 -7.56 -6.15 12.58
C TYR A 96 -8.49 -6.96 13.52
N LYS A 97 -8.65 -6.56 14.79
CA LYS A 97 -9.57 -7.20 15.74
C LYS A 97 -10.96 -6.55 15.70
N ASN A 98 -11.07 -5.32 15.24
CA ASN A 98 -12.33 -4.58 15.13
C ASN A 98 -12.86 -4.56 13.69
N ARG A 99 -13.60 -5.61 13.32
CA ARG A 99 -14.24 -5.71 12.00
C ARG A 99 -15.28 -4.61 11.70
N LEU A 100 -15.69 -3.85 12.71
CA LEU A 100 -16.64 -2.74 12.56
C LEU A 100 -15.93 -1.38 12.50
N GLN A 101 -14.60 -1.34 12.51
CA GLN A 101 -13.85 -0.10 12.35
C GLN A 101 -14.24 0.56 11.02
N PRO A 102 -14.70 1.82 11.03
CA PRO A 102 -14.99 2.55 9.81
C PRO A 102 -13.73 2.70 8.94
N ARG A 103 -13.86 2.39 7.64
CA ARG A 103 -12.73 2.43 6.68
C ARG A 103 -12.04 3.79 6.63
N GLU A 104 -12.80 4.88 6.72
CA GLU A 104 -12.28 6.25 6.76
C GLU A 104 -11.25 6.53 7.88
N GLN A 105 -11.15 5.65 8.88
CA GLN A 105 -10.15 5.77 9.95
C GLN A 105 -8.77 5.27 9.55
N TYR A 106 -8.67 4.45 8.50
CA TYR A 106 -7.41 3.84 8.04
C TYR A 106 -7.24 3.86 6.51
N GLU A 107 -8.28 4.15 5.72
CA GLU A 107 -8.21 4.41 4.27
C GLU A 107 -8.53 5.88 4.01
N TYR A 108 -7.64 6.60 3.33
CA TYR A 108 -7.85 8.01 2.98
C TYR A 108 -7.12 8.41 1.70
N GLU A 109 -7.64 9.44 1.01
CA GLU A 109 -6.97 10.03 -0.14
C GLU A 109 -5.74 10.84 0.31
N VAL A 110 -4.65 10.73 -0.44
CA VAL A 110 -3.39 11.45 -0.21
C VAL A 110 -3.15 12.58 -1.22
#